data_AF-A0A8D8IX25-F1
#
_entry.id   AF-A0A8D8IX25-F1
#
_cell.length_a   1.000
_cell.length_b   1.000
_cell.length_c   1.000
_cell.angle_alpha   90.00
_cell.angle_beta   90.00
_cell.angle_gamma   90.00
#
_symmetry.space_group_name_H-M   'P 1'
#
loop_
_entity.id
_entity.type
_entity.pdbx_description
1 polymer ?
#
loop_
_entity_poly.entity_id
_entity_poly.type
_entity_poly.pdbx_seq_one_letter_code
_entity_poly.pdbx_strand_id
1 'polypeptide(L)'
;VTKQQPVDLKHTFLNDAVKRILKAEKQALIGGAAFKRKRIITVFGSHFMPSVRMLILDFILEDVCKRIDLAFSWIFEEYSLLQGFTRHTYIKSESKADQPYTQLLLKLVTNIMDRENFREKESLLKRIYLEAPLLPDDVITILAYMCQLEELADCGMQISKDLLIRRPPKEKTFLDILLKHSVHDNAIIRDKAIQNLIHIYSLHRILTDEMEQYALLWLSYLEQEYPPEPVFANELGRSEHPRVWTDELAKACLALFLEVLVYNQEMIHRLSHVYTKATSDMKRAVLRAIEAPVRKIGAESEELLKLIEECPKGSETIITRIIYILTEKTIPTPELVDRVRNLHQTKVSDVRLLIPVINGLTKKEILAVLPKLIKLNPVVVKEVFNRLLGIGAEITTSNLPLSPVELLVALHTLDTAKVELKWVVKATSLCLAEKETYTHDVLGSVIQQLVDLTPLPTLLMRTVIQSLTLHPRLAGFVTNLLQRLIVKQVWKQKVVWDGFLKCAQRLTPQSLGILLQLPASQLQDALTVCPEFREPMLEHAREIMEHQIGHVTQDRMDVLLGISSHSSADTADLQVVAPKYGEEVPMQSHLPVLIKKEKDAERPEPAPPGMD
;
A
#
# COMPACT_ATOMS: atom_id res chain seq x y z
N VAL A 1 -62.70 24.48 -68.12
CA VAL A 1 -62.37 25.32 -66.95
C VAL A 1 -62.34 24.43 -65.72
N THR A 2 -61.19 23.84 -65.39
CA THR A 2 -61.02 23.12 -64.13
C THR A 2 -60.86 24.16 -63.03
N LYS A 3 -61.85 24.30 -62.13
CA LYS A 3 -61.70 25.14 -60.93
C LYS A 3 -60.45 24.68 -60.20
N GLN A 4 -59.57 25.62 -59.84
CA GLN A 4 -58.42 25.29 -59.01
C GLN A 4 -58.93 24.68 -57.70
N GLN A 5 -58.47 23.48 -57.40
CA GLN A 5 -58.85 22.80 -56.16
C GLN A 5 -58.32 23.57 -54.95
N PRO A 6 -59.03 23.53 -53.80
CA PRO A 6 -58.56 24.10 -52.54
C PRO A 6 -57.16 23.60 -52.19
N VAL A 7 -56.34 24.48 -51.62
CA VAL A 7 -54.95 24.19 -51.24
C VAL A 7 -54.89 22.99 -50.30
N ASP A 8 -55.77 22.92 -49.31
CA ASP A 8 -55.84 21.82 -48.35
C ASP A 8 -56.11 20.46 -49.01
N LEU A 9 -57.04 20.41 -49.98
CA LEU A 9 -57.35 19.19 -50.71
C LEU A 9 -56.15 18.71 -51.55
N LYS A 10 -55.38 19.64 -52.12
CA LYS A 10 -54.14 19.32 -52.83
C LYS A 10 -53.07 18.75 -51.87
N HIS A 11 -52.95 19.29 -50.66
CA HIS A 11 -52.06 18.76 -49.63
C HIS A 11 -52.47 17.34 -49.19
N THR A 12 -53.77 17.08 -49.03
CA THR A 12 -54.29 15.74 -48.72
C THR A 12 -53.95 14.74 -49.81
N PHE A 13 -54.22 15.06 -51.08
CA PHE A 13 -53.90 14.17 -52.20
C PHE A 13 -52.40 13.90 -52.33
N LEU A 14 -51.56 14.90 -52.09
CA LEU A 14 -50.11 14.76 -52.07
C LEU A 14 -49.67 13.80 -50.95
N ASN A 15 -50.12 14.03 -49.72
CA ASN A 15 -49.79 13.19 -48.57
C ASN A 15 -50.24 11.73 -48.79
N ASP A 16 -51.44 11.52 -49.35
CA ASP A 16 -51.94 10.19 -49.66
C ASP A 16 -51.15 9.49 -50.77
N ALA A 17 -50.70 10.24 -51.79
CA ALA A 17 -49.81 9.71 -52.82
C ALA A 17 -48.46 9.26 -52.23
N VAL A 18 -47.87 10.08 -51.36
CA VAL A 18 -46.62 9.73 -50.66
C VAL A 18 -46.82 8.50 -49.79
N LYS A 19 -47.90 8.44 -48.99
CA LYS A 19 -48.23 7.25 -48.16
C LYS A 19 -48.35 5.98 -49.00
N ARG A 20 -48.95 6.03 -50.20
CA ARG A 20 -49.00 4.88 -51.12
C ARG A 20 -47.60 4.44 -51.57
N ILE A 21 -46.73 5.37 -51.91
CA ILE A 21 -45.34 5.09 -52.30
C ILE A 21 -44.56 4.48 -51.12
N LEU A 22 -44.75 4.99 -49.91
CA LEU A 22 -44.14 4.45 -48.70
C LEU A 22 -44.61 3.01 -48.42
N LYS A 23 -45.92 2.72 -48.54
CA LYS A 23 -46.47 1.36 -48.36
C LYS A 23 -46.04 0.35 -49.42
N ALA A 24 -45.60 0.79 -50.60
CA ALA A 24 -45.20 -0.07 -51.71
C ALA A 24 -43.81 -0.75 -51.53
N GLU A 25 -43.22 -0.74 -50.33
CA GLU A 25 -41.88 -1.27 -50.03
C GLU A 25 -41.68 -2.72 -50.49
N LYS A 26 -42.56 -3.64 -50.05
CA LYS A 26 -42.47 -5.07 -50.39
C LYS A 26 -42.68 -5.31 -51.89
N GLN A 27 -43.64 -4.62 -52.49
CA GLN A 27 -43.95 -4.74 -53.92
C GLN A 27 -42.80 -4.22 -54.78
N ALA A 28 -42.17 -3.10 -54.39
CA ALA A 28 -41.01 -2.55 -55.08
C ALA A 28 -39.78 -3.46 -54.96
N LEU A 29 -39.61 -4.16 -53.84
CA LEU A 29 -38.55 -5.16 -53.68
C LEU A 29 -38.75 -6.35 -54.63
N ILE A 30 -39.95 -6.94 -54.64
CA ILE A 30 -40.28 -8.07 -55.52
C ILE A 30 -40.17 -7.68 -57.01
N GLY A 31 -40.63 -6.47 -57.35
CA GLY A 31 -40.61 -5.96 -58.72
C GLY A 31 -39.28 -5.36 -59.18
N GLY A 32 -38.19 -5.46 -58.39
CA GLY A 32 -36.88 -4.90 -58.76
C GLY A 32 -36.81 -3.37 -58.83
N ALA A 33 -37.81 -2.66 -58.33
CA ALA A 33 -37.91 -1.20 -58.35
C ALA A 33 -37.48 -0.53 -57.02
N ALA A 34 -36.97 -1.30 -56.05
CA ALA A 34 -36.60 -0.81 -54.72
C ALA A 34 -35.61 0.37 -54.76
N PHE A 35 -34.58 0.32 -55.61
CA PHE A 35 -33.61 1.41 -55.75
C PHE A 35 -34.26 2.70 -56.29
N LYS A 36 -35.12 2.59 -57.31
CA LYS A 36 -35.86 3.73 -57.87
C LYS A 36 -36.81 4.33 -56.82
N ARG A 37 -37.54 3.48 -56.08
CA ARG A 37 -38.40 3.92 -54.97
C ARG A 37 -37.61 4.67 -53.91
N LYS A 38 -36.45 4.13 -53.48
CA LYS A 38 -35.56 4.76 -52.50
C LYS A 38 -35.15 6.16 -52.94
N ARG A 39 -34.70 6.30 -54.19
CA ARG A 39 -34.31 7.59 -54.78
C ARG A 39 -35.47 8.59 -54.82
N ILE A 40 -36.68 8.16 -55.20
CA ILE A 40 -37.88 9.01 -55.20
C ILE A 40 -38.17 9.53 -53.78
N ILE A 41 -38.16 8.65 -52.78
CA ILE A 41 -38.44 9.02 -51.39
C ILE A 41 -37.38 9.99 -50.87
N THR A 42 -36.10 9.75 -51.17
CA THR A 42 -34.99 10.65 -50.80
C THR A 42 -35.19 12.06 -51.37
N VAL A 43 -35.53 12.18 -52.66
CA VAL A 43 -35.80 13.47 -53.31
C VAL A 43 -37.04 14.14 -52.71
N PHE A 44 -38.08 13.37 -52.37
CA PHE A 44 -39.27 13.90 -51.69
C PHE A 44 -38.91 14.45 -50.32
N GLY A 45 -38.13 13.69 -49.56
CA GLY A 45 -37.64 14.11 -48.25
C GLY A 45 -36.90 15.44 -48.33
N SER A 46 -36.05 15.65 -49.34
CA SER A 46 -35.19 16.84 -49.41
C SER A 46 -35.84 18.09 -50.01
N HIS A 47 -36.84 17.94 -50.87
CA HIS A 47 -37.40 19.06 -51.64
C HIS A 47 -38.86 19.40 -51.31
N PHE A 48 -39.63 18.50 -50.69
CA PHE A 48 -41.04 18.76 -50.43
C PHE A 48 -41.27 19.46 -49.08
N MET A 49 -42.47 20.02 -48.93
CA MET A 49 -42.99 20.71 -47.75
C MET A 49 -42.87 19.88 -46.44
N PRO A 50 -42.86 20.53 -45.26
CA PRO A 50 -42.69 19.88 -43.96
C PRO A 50 -43.62 18.70 -43.69
N SER A 51 -44.88 18.73 -44.14
CA SER A 51 -45.83 17.62 -43.94
C SER A 51 -45.36 16.32 -44.60
N VAL A 52 -44.81 16.41 -45.82
CA VAL A 52 -44.28 15.26 -46.56
C VAL A 52 -42.99 14.75 -45.90
N ARG A 53 -42.13 15.66 -45.43
CA ARG A 53 -40.90 15.32 -44.69
C ARG A 53 -41.23 14.54 -43.42
N MET A 54 -42.21 14.98 -42.65
CA MET A 54 -42.64 14.29 -41.44
C MET A 54 -43.18 12.89 -41.75
N LEU A 55 -44.02 12.73 -42.78
CA LEU A 55 -44.50 11.40 -43.19
C LEU A 55 -43.37 10.43 -43.55
N ILE A 56 -42.32 10.91 -44.23
CA ILE A 56 -41.15 10.10 -44.58
C ILE A 56 -40.32 9.78 -43.34
N LEU A 57 -40.14 10.75 -42.45
CA LEU A 57 -39.44 10.54 -41.19
C LEU A 57 -40.15 9.52 -40.31
N ASP A 58 -41.45 9.69 -40.07
CA ASP A 58 -42.26 8.76 -39.27
C ASP A 58 -42.18 7.35 -39.85
N PHE A 59 -42.27 7.20 -41.18
CA PHE A 59 -42.08 5.92 -41.86
C PHE A 59 -40.69 5.33 -41.62
N ILE A 60 -39.62 6.13 -41.62
CA ILE A 60 -38.28 5.62 -41.28
C ILE A 60 -38.23 5.19 -39.81
N LEU A 61 -38.76 6.00 -38.90
CA LEU A 61 -38.71 5.77 -37.45
C LEU A 61 -39.52 4.55 -37.00
N GLU A 62 -40.60 4.20 -37.70
CA GLU A 62 -41.39 2.97 -37.47
C GLU A 62 -40.52 1.70 -37.48
N ASP A 63 -39.58 1.58 -38.42
CA ASP A 63 -38.65 0.43 -38.53
C ASP A 63 -37.27 0.90 -38.98
N VAL A 64 -36.62 1.69 -38.11
CA VAL A 64 -35.33 2.33 -38.42
C VAL A 64 -34.25 1.30 -38.72
N CYS A 65 -34.26 0.13 -38.06
CA CYS A 65 -33.29 -0.94 -38.30
C CYS A 65 -33.28 -1.41 -39.76
N LYS A 66 -34.47 -1.64 -40.34
CA LYS A 66 -34.57 -2.04 -41.76
C LYS A 66 -34.46 -0.86 -42.73
N ARG A 67 -34.80 0.35 -42.27
CA ARG A 67 -34.92 1.55 -43.12
C ARG A 67 -33.75 2.52 -42.97
N ILE A 68 -32.70 2.17 -42.22
CA ILE A 68 -31.56 3.04 -41.94
C ILE A 68 -30.84 3.48 -43.22
N ASP A 69 -30.74 2.61 -44.23
CA ASP A 69 -30.09 2.96 -45.49
C ASP A 69 -30.90 4.02 -46.26
N LEU A 70 -32.22 4.06 -46.10
CA LEU A 70 -33.07 5.14 -46.64
C LEU A 70 -32.84 6.44 -45.88
N ALA A 71 -32.70 6.38 -44.56
CA ALA A 71 -32.33 7.53 -43.73
C ALA A 71 -30.99 8.12 -44.18
N PHE A 72 -29.96 7.29 -44.38
CA PHE A 72 -28.67 7.74 -44.91
C PHE A 72 -28.79 8.35 -46.29
N SER A 73 -29.51 7.72 -47.23
CA SER A 73 -29.72 8.35 -48.55
C SER A 73 -30.36 9.73 -48.45
N TRP A 74 -31.29 9.93 -47.50
CA TRP A 74 -31.85 11.25 -47.24
C TRP A 74 -30.82 12.22 -46.61
N ILE A 75 -30.04 11.77 -45.62
CA ILE A 75 -28.95 12.56 -45.01
C ILE A 75 -27.94 13.01 -46.07
N PHE A 76 -27.52 12.12 -46.97
CA PHE A 76 -26.56 12.44 -48.05
C PHE A 76 -27.14 13.44 -49.05
N GLU A 77 -28.43 13.34 -49.37
CA GLU A 77 -29.10 14.28 -50.28
C GLU A 77 -29.22 15.68 -49.64
N GLU A 78 -29.60 15.76 -48.35
CA GLU A 78 -29.63 17.02 -47.61
C GLU A 78 -28.24 17.63 -47.49
N TYR A 79 -27.21 16.81 -47.24
CA TYR A 79 -25.82 17.26 -47.25
C TYR A 79 -25.39 17.80 -48.62
N SER A 80 -25.78 17.12 -49.70
CA SER A 80 -25.49 17.56 -51.07
C SER A 80 -26.14 18.90 -51.40
N LEU A 81 -27.37 19.14 -50.90
CA LEU A 81 -28.03 20.45 -50.99
C LEU A 81 -27.31 21.52 -50.16
N LEU A 82 -26.91 21.18 -48.93
CA LEU A 82 -26.16 22.08 -48.03
C LEU A 82 -24.84 22.52 -48.66
N GLN A 83 -24.11 21.61 -49.28
CA GLN A 83 -22.84 21.91 -49.97
C GLN A 83 -23.05 22.55 -51.36
N GLY A 84 -24.29 22.65 -51.84
CA GLY A 84 -24.60 23.21 -53.16
C GLY A 84 -24.27 22.30 -54.35
N PHE A 85 -24.05 21.01 -54.13
CA PHE A 85 -23.81 20.03 -55.19
C PHE A 85 -25.06 19.77 -56.05
N THR A 86 -26.25 19.96 -55.47
CA THR A 86 -27.54 19.82 -56.14
C THR A 86 -28.25 21.18 -56.22
N ARG A 87 -28.90 21.48 -57.35
CA ARG A 87 -29.64 22.74 -57.55
C ARG A 87 -30.87 22.77 -56.64
N HIS A 88 -31.04 23.87 -55.90
CA HIS A 88 -32.19 24.13 -55.06
C HIS A 88 -33.48 24.22 -55.91
N THR A 89 -34.53 23.47 -55.56
CA THR A 89 -35.89 23.76 -56.03
C THR A 89 -36.57 24.66 -55.02
N TYR A 90 -36.54 25.98 -55.26
CA TYR A 90 -37.42 27.09 -54.81
C TYR A 90 -38.26 27.04 -53.50
N ILE A 91 -38.07 26.12 -52.55
CA ILE A 91 -38.97 25.90 -51.39
C ILE A 91 -38.29 26.19 -50.04
N LYS A 92 -36.98 26.48 -49.99
CA LYS A 92 -36.22 26.75 -48.75
C LYS A 92 -35.72 28.20 -48.64
N SER A 93 -36.57 29.20 -48.88
CA SER A 93 -36.18 30.62 -48.81
C SER A 93 -36.23 31.24 -47.40
N GLU A 94 -36.73 30.53 -46.38
CA GLU A 94 -37.00 31.11 -45.05
C GLU A 94 -36.15 30.55 -43.90
N SER A 95 -35.46 29.42 -44.09
CA SER A 95 -34.59 28.82 -43.06
C SER A 95 -33.11 28.99 -43.40
N LYS A 96 -32.23 29.02 -42.39
CA LYS A 96 -30.79 28.87 -42.62
C LYS A 96 -30.53 27.57 -43.42
N ALA A 97 -29.56 27.59 -44.31
CA ALA A 97 -29.32 26.49 -45.26
C ALA A 97 -28.96 25.15 -44.59
N ASP A 98 -28.37 25.21 -43.39
CA ASP A 98 -27.96 24.08 -42.54
C ASP A 98 -29.10 23.45 -41.71
N GLN A 99 -30.13 24.24 -41.40
CA GLN A 99 -31.20 23.84 -40.49
C GLN A 99 -31.92 22.54 -40.88
N PRO A 100 -32.27 22.26 -42.15
CA PRO A 100 -32.97 21.02 -42.52
C PRO A 100 -32.12 19.75 -42.32
N TYR A 101 -30.81 19.85 -42.57
CA TYR A 101 -29.86 18.76 -42.35
C TYR A 101 -29.70 18.48 -40.85
N THR A 102 -29.44 19.53 -40.07
CA THR A 102 -29.29 19.43 -38.62
C THR A 102 -30.55 18.88 -37.95
N GLN A 103 -31.73 19.38 -38.31
CA GLN A 103 -32.99 18.89 -37.76
C GLN A 103 -33.26 17.42 -38.10
N LEU A 104 -32.91 16.95 -39.30
CA LEU A 104 -33.07 15.55 -39.69
C LEU A 104 -32.19 14.65 -38.80
N LEU A 105 -30.91 15.00 -38.66
CA LEU A 105 -29.99 14.24 -37.80
C LEU A 105 -30.44 14.25 -36.33
N LEU A 106 -30.78 15.42 -35.79
CA LEU A 106 -31.24 15.55 -34.40
C LEU A 106 -32.47 14.68 -34.13
N LYS A 107 -33.47 14.70 -35.01
CA LYS A 107 -34.69 13.87 -34.86
C LYS A 107 -34.40 12.38 -34.96
N LEU A 108 -33.47 11.97 -35.84
CA LEU A 108 -33.05 10.57 -35.93
C LEU A 108 -32.33 10.12 -34.65
N VAL A 109 -31.35 10.89 -34.19
CA VAL A 109 -30.56 10.56 -32.99
C VAL A 109 -31.46 10.50 -31.75
N THR A 110 -32.28 11.53 -31.51
CA THR A 110 -33.19 11.58 -30.35
C THR A 110 -34.19 10.42 -30.36
N ASN A 111 -34.82 10.13 -31.50
CA ASN A 111 -35.75 9.00 -31.58
C ASN A 111 -35.07 7.64 -31.35
N ILE A 112 -33.83 7.46 -31.81
CA ILE A 112 -33.08 6.22 -31.58
C ILE A 112 -32.70 6.08 -30.10
N MET A 113 -32.36 7.18 -29.42
CA MET A 113 -32.07 7.16 -27.98
C MET A 113 -33.28 6.72 -27.15
N ASP A 114 -34.50 7.14 -27.56
CA ASP A 114 -35.75 6.86 -26.85
C ASP A 114 -36.30 5.43 -27.06
N ARG A 115 -35.64 4.59 -27.88
CA ARG A 115 -36.10 3.20 -28.10
C ARG A 115 -35.96 2.34 -26.84
N GLU A 116 -36.48 1.12 -26.86
CA GLU A 116 -36.34 0.19 -25.71
C GLU A 116 -35.14 -0.76 -25.86
N ASN A 117 -34.88 -1.27 -27.07
CA ASN A 117 -33.83 -2.28 -27.30
C ASN A 117 -32.42 -1.67 -27.34
N PHE A 118 -31.68 -1.75 -26.25
CA PHE A 118 -30.32 -1.21 -26.10
C PHE A 118 -29.36 -1.59 -27.24
N ARG A 119 -29.31 -2.86 -27.66
CA ARG A 119 -28.36 -3.32 -28.70
C ARG A 119 -28.64 -2.65 -30.05
N GLU A 120 -29.91 -2.47 -30.37
CA GLU A 120 -30.31 -1.75 -31.58
C GLU A 120 -29.93 -0.27 -31.49
N LYS A 121 -30.19 0.38 -30.34
CA LYS A 121 -29.79 1.78 -30.11
C LYS A 121 -28.30 1.96 -30.35
N GLU A 122 -27.48 1.14 -29.70
CA GLU A 122 -26.03 1.24 -29.71
C GLU A 122 -25.48 1.11 -31.15
N SER A 123 -25.95 0.10 -31.88
CA SER A 123 -25.53 -0.15 -33.26
C SER A 123 -25.93 0.99 -34.19
N LEU A 124 -27.17 1.48 -34.08
CA LEU A 124 -27.68 2.56 -34.93
C LEU A 124 -27.01 3.90 -34.63
N LEU A 125 -26.79 4.22 -33.36
CA LEU A 125 -26.10 5.45 -32.95
C LEU A 125 -24.66 5.46 -33.46
N LYS A 126 -23.91 4.37 -33.26
CA LYS A 126 -22.55 4.22 -33.83
C LYS A 126 -22.57 4.45 -35.34
N ARG A 127 -23.52 3.85 -36.04
CA ARG A 127 -23.64 4.00 -37.49
C ARG A 127 -23.91 5.44 -37.90
N ILE A 128 -24.88 6.12 -37.28
CA ILE A 128 -25.23 7.51 -37.62
C ILE A 128 -24.06 8.45 -37.38
N TYR A 129 -23.43 8.40 -36.21
CA TYR A 129 -22.33 9.31 -35.88
C TYR A 129 -21.10 9.08 -36.77
N LEU A 130 -20.75 7.83 -37.07
CA LEU A 130 -19.55 7.51 -37.85
C LEU A 130 -19.76 7.73 -39.36
N GLU A 131 -20.93 7.41 -39.91
CA GLU A 131 -21.20 7.48 -41.35
C GLU A 131 -21.77 8.83 -41.83
N ALA A 132 -22.32 9.68 -40.95
CA ALA A 132 -22.88 10.98 -41.35
C ALA A 132 -21.81 11.92 -41.95
N PRO A 133 -22.02 12.54 -43.12
CA PRO A 133 -21.01 13.39 -43.77
C PRO A 133 -20.49 14.53 -42.89
N LEU A 134 -21.38 15.19 -42.15
CA LEU A 134 -21.09 16.33 -41.29
C LEU A 134 -21.76 16.11 -39.94
N LEU A 135 -21.09 16.50 -38.86
CA LEU A 135 -21.67 16.50 -37.52
C LEU A 135 -21.87 17.96 -37.07
N PRO A 136 -23.13 18.46 -37.08
CA PRO A 136 -23.47 19.77 -36.54
C PRO A 136 -23.21 19.83 -35.03
N ASP A 137 -22.96 21.02 -34.50
CA ASP A 137 -22.59 21.18 -33.08
C ASP A 137 -23.73 20.80 -32.13
N ASP A 138 -24.99 20.96 -32.54
CA ASP A 138 -26.15 20.46 -31.78
C ASP A 138 -26.12 18.94 -31.61
N VAL A 139 -25.71 18.21 -32.65
CA VAL A 139 -25.60 16.74 -32.63
C VAL A 139 -24.42 16.31 -31.76
N ILE A 140 -23.31 17.05 -31.80
CA ILE A 140 -22.16 16.83 -30.91
C ILE A 140 -22.54 17.10 -29.44
N THR A 141 -23.40 18.09 -29.20
CA THR A 141 -23.93 18.37 -27.84
C THR A 141 -24.77 17.21 -27.33
N ILE A 142 -25.59 16.58 -28.18
CA ILE A 142 -26.30 15.34 -27.82
C ILE A 142 -25.33 14.20 -27.54
N LEU A 143 -24.24 14.06 -28.32
CA LEU A 143 -23.21 13.05 -28.02
C LEU A 143 -22.59 13.25 -26.64
N ALA A 144 -22.29 14.50 -26.27
CA ALA A 144 -21.79 14.82 -24.93
C ALA A 144 -22.82 14.47 -23.85
N TYR A 145 -24.11 14.75 -24.07
CA TYR A 145 -25.19 14.34 -23.17
C TYR A 145 -25.32 12.81 -23.08
N MET A 146 -25.16 12.07 -24.19
CA MET A 146 -25.17 10.60 -24.18
C MET A 146 -24.08 10.01 -23.27
N CYS A 147 -22.91 10.66 -23.18
CA CYS A 147 -21.83 10.25 -22.30
C CYS A 147 -22.17 10.39 -20.79
N GLN A 148 -23.18 11.19 -20.44
CA GLN A 148 -23.67 11.37 -19.07
C GLN A 148 -24.73 10.33 -18.68
N LEU A 149 -25.38 9.70 -19.66
CA LEU A 149 -26.41 8.70 -19.42
C LEU A 149 -25.77 7.35 -19.14
N GLU A 150 -25.94 6.80 -17.94
CA GLU A 150 -25.27 5.56 -17.52
C GLU A 150 -25.46 4.39 -18.50
N GLU A 151 -26.66 4.25 -19.09
CA GLU A 151 -26.99 3.26 -20.12
C GLU A 151 -26.13 3.45 -21.39
N LEU A 152 -26.02 4.69 -21.89
CA LEU A 152 -25.37 5.00 -23.17
C LEU A 152 -23.93 5.50 -23.04
N ALA A 153 -23.41 5.68 -21.83
CA ALA A 153 -22.12 6.32 -21.59
C ALA A 153 -20.97 5.64 -22.33
N ASP A 154 -20.92 4.30 -22.29
CA ASP A 154 -19.89 3.54 -23.00
C ASP A 154 -20.00 3.71 -24.53
N CYS A 155 -21.23 3.66 -25.06
CA CYS A 155 -21.49 3.88 -26.48
C CYS A 155 -21.02 5.28 -26.91
N GLY A 156 -21.42 6.32 -26.17
CA GLY A 156 -21.05 7.71 -26.44
C GLY A 156 -19.54 7.95 -26.39
N MET A 157 -18.85 7.35 -25.41
CA MET A 157 -17.39 7.45 -25.27
C MET A 157 -16.65 6.72 -26.39
N GLN A 158 -17.11 5.53 -26.77
CA GLN A 158 -16.54 4.79 -27.91
C GLN A 158 -16.73 5.55 -29.22
N ILE A 159 -17.92 6.12 -29.46
CA ILE A 159 -18.18 6.99 -30.62
C ILE A 159 -17.26 8.20 -30.59
N SER A 160 -17.12 8.88 -29.45
CA SER A 160 -16.25 10.06 -29.30
C SER A 160 -14.79 9.71 -29.60
N LYS A 161 -14.29 8.59 -29.09
CA LYS A 161 -12.96 8.06 -29.40
C LYS A 161 -12.80 7.78 -30.91
N ASP A 162 -13.74 7.05 -31.50
CA ASP A 162 -13.65 6.69 -32.91
C ASP A 162 -13.73 7.92 -33.84
N LEU A 163 -14.54 8.91 -33.47
CA LEU A 163 -14.62 10.20 -34.17
C LEU A 163 -13.33 11.00 -34.04
N LEU A 164 -12.72 11.03 -32.85
CA LEU A 164 -11.41 11.64 -32.64
C LEU A 164 -10.37 11.04 -33.59
N ILE A 165 -10.31 9.70 -33.68
CA ILE A 165 -9.34 9.00 -34.53
C ILE A 165 -9.64 9.20 -36.02
N ARG A 166 -10.92 9.15 -36.43
CA ARG A 166 -11.32 9.13 -37.85
C ARG A 166 -11.57 10.53 -38.44
N ARG A 167 -11.74 11.57 -37.62
CA ARG A 167 -12.06 12.94 -38.07
C ARG A 167 -11.11 14.00 -37.47
N PRO A 168 -9.85 14.09 -37.96
CA PRO A 168 -8.86 15.06 -37.49
C PRO A 168 -9.33 16.52 -37.41
N PRO A 169 -10.19 17.06 -38.32
CA PRO A 169 -10.56 18.48 -38.26
C PRO A 169 -11.29 18.92 -36.97
N LYS A 170 -11.93 18.00 -36.23
CA LYS A 170 -12.62 18.28 -34.96
C LYS A 170 -12.11 17.40 -33.80
N GLU A 171 -10.89 16.86 -33.91
CA GLU A 171 -10.33 15.93 -32.90
C GLU A 171 -10.31 16.53 -31.49
N LYS A 172 -10.00 17.83 -31.34
CA LYS A 172 -10.01 18.54 -30.05
C LYS A 172 -11.39 18.58 -29.42
N THR A 173 -12.44 18.77 -30.22
CA THR A 173 -13.82 18.77 -29.72
C THR A 173 -14.20 17.41 -29.14
N PHE A 174 -13.81 16.32 -29.79
CA PHE A 174 -14.08 14.97 -29.28
C PHE A 174 -13.20 14.60 -28.09
N LEU A 175 -11.96 15.11 -28.06
CA LEU A 175 -11.07 14.95 -26.90
C LEU A 175 -11.66 15.63 -25.67
N ASP A 176 -12.14 16.87 -25.81
CA ASP A 176 -12.75 17.63 -24.72
C ASP A 176 -13.96 16.91 -24.11
N ILE A 177 -14.77 16.22 -24.94
CA ILE A 177 -15.86 15.37 -24.43
C ILE A 177 -15.29 14.29 -23.52
N LEU A 178 -14.29 13.54 -23.96
CA LEU A 178 -13.68 12.47 -23.16
C LEU A 178 -13.01 13.01 -21.89
N LEU A 179 -12.27 14.12 -21.99
CA LEU A 179 -11.58 14.75 -20.86
C LEU A 179 -12.56 15.22 -19.79
N LYS A 180 -13.64 15.89 -20.18
CA LYS A 180 -14.70 16.30 -19.24
C LYS A 180 -15.28 15.12 -18.46
N HIS A 181 -15.50 13.98 -19.13
CA HIS A 181 -16.06 12.80 -18.47
C HIS A 181 -15.02 12.03 -17.64
N SER A 182 -13.72 12.18 -17.90
CA SER A 182 -12.62 11.58 -17.11
C SER A 182 -12.48 12.11 -15.68
N VAL A 183 -13.24 13.17 -15.36
CA VAL A 183 -13.27 13.81 -14.05
C VAL A 183 -14.70 13.92 -13.51
N HIS A 184 -15.62 13.12 -14.05
CA HIS A 184 -17.02 13.07 -13.63
C HIS A 184 -17.18 12.43 -12.24
N ASP A 185 -18.24 12.79 -11.51
CA ASP A 185 -18.51 12.27 -10.16
C ASP A 185 -18.82 10.76 -10.15
N ASN A 186 -19.66 10.31 -11.09
CA ASN A 186 -19.94 8.90 -11.31
C ASN A 186 -18.69 8.13 -11.78
N ALA A 187 -18.22 7.20 -10.95
CA ALA A 187 -17.04 6.37 -11.19
C ALA A 187 -17.12 5.52 -12.47
N ILE A 188 -18.30 4.99 -12.82
CA ILE A 188 -18.47 4.13 -14.01
C ILE A 188 -18.21 4.94 -15.29
N ILE A 189 -18.75 6.15 -15.35
CA ILE A 189 -18.55 7.10 -16.45
C ILE A 189 -17.07 7.49 -16.52
N ARG A 190 -16.51 7.86 -15.37
CA ARG A 190 -15.12 8.29 -15.24
C ARG A 190 -14.13 7.24 -15.72
N ASP A 191 -14.26 6.01 -15.25
CA ASP A 191 -13.35 4.91 -15.57
C ASP A 191 -13.41 4.54 -17.06
N LYS A 192 -14.61 4.52 -17.66
CA LYS A 192 -14.79 4.29 -19.10
C LYS A 192 -14.18 5.41 -19.95
N ALA A 193 -14.30 6.67 -19.52
CA ALA A 193 -13.70 7.79 -20.21
C ALA A 193 -12.17 7.69 -20.18
N ILE A 194 -11.59 7.41 -19.02
CA ILE A 194 -10.14 7.21 -18.84
C ILE A 194 -9.66 6.02 -19.69
N GLN A 195 -10.37 4.89 -19.70
CA GLN A 195 -10.00 3.74 -20.54
C GLN A 195 -9.91 4.12 -22.03
N ASN A 196 -10.86 4.90 -22.53
CA ASN A 196 -10.83 5.37 -23.93
C ASN A 196 -9.71 6.39 -24.17
N LEU A 197 -9.45 7.32 -23.23
CA LEU A 197 -8.33 8.26 -23.31
C LEU A 197 -6.98 7.54 -23.33
N ILE A 198 -6.78 6.57 -22.43
CA ILE A 198 -5.55 5.78 -22.35
C ILE A 198 -5.35 4.91 -23.60
N HIS A 199 -6.43 4.40 -24.19
CA HIS A 199 -6.36 3.71 -25.48
C HIS A 199 -5.83 4.64 -26.59
N ILE A 200 -6.33 5.88 -26.66
CA ILE A 200 -5.84 6.88 -27.62
C ILE A 200 -4.38 7.23 -27.32
N TYR A 201 -4.07 7.52 -26.05
CA TYR A 201 -2.74 7.93 -25.61
C TYR A 201 -1.68 6.86 -25.93
N SER A 202 -1.93 5.60 -25.58
CA SER A 202 -0.95 4.52 -25.70
C SER A 202 -0.83 3.94 -27.13
N LEU A 203 -1.95 3.80 -27.86
CA LEU A 203 -1.95 3.14 -29.17
C LEU A 203 -1.89 4.12 -30.35
N HIS A 204 -2.64 5.22 -30.29
CA HIS A 204 -2.76 6.16 -31.40
C HIS A 204 -1.82 7.37 -31.28
N ARG A 205 -1.43 7.75 -30.05
CA ARG A 205 -0.55 8.88 -29.74
C ARG A 205 -1.04 10.21 -30.35
N ILE A 206 -2.35 10.45 -30.24
CA ILE A 206 -3.00 11.68 -30.73
C ILE A 206 -3.22 12.61 -29.53
N LEU A 207 -2.80 13.88 -29.66
CA LEU A 207 -3.00 14.94 -28.65
C LEU A 207 -2.57 14.53 -27.23
N THR A 208 -1.45 13.83 -27.12
CA THR A 208 -0.90 13.35 -25.83
C THR A 208 -0.52 14.50 -24.91
N ASP A 209 -0.05 15.61 -25.47
CA ASP A 209 0.37 16.78 -24.70
C ASP A 209 -0.84 17.49 -24.07
N GLU A 210 -1.94 17.64 -24.82
CA GLU A 210 -3.21 18.13 -24.27
C GLU A 210 -3.76 17.17 -23.19
N MET A 211 -3.61 15.86 -23.45
CA MET A 211 -3.62 14.74 -22.50
C MET A 211 -3.11 15.09 -21.09
N GLU A 212 -1.79 15.27 -21.09
CA GLU A 212 -0.97 15.49 -19.92
C GLU A 212 -1.27 16.84 -19.29
N GLN A 213 -1.42 17.91 -20.08
CA GLN A 213 -1.74 19.24 -19.58
C GLN A 213 -3.06 19.25 -18.81
N TYR A 214 -4.09 18.55 -19.31
CA TYR A 214 -5.36 18.42 -18.60
C TYR A 214 -5.17 17.65 -17.29
N ALA A 215 -4.47 16.51 -17.30
CA ALA A 215 -4.18 15.74 -16.10
C ALA A 215 -3.37 16.54 -15.05
N LEU A 216 -2.39 17.32 -15.49
CA LEU A 216 -1.56 18.18 -14.66
C LEU A 216 -2.36 19.34 -14.06
N LEU A 217 -3.29 19.92 -14.81
CA LEU A 217 -4.20 20.95 -14.32
C LEU A 217 -5.03 20.42 -13.15
N TRP A 218 -5.67 19.25 -13.33
CA TRP A 218 -6.49 18.64 -12.28
C TRP A 218 -5.67 18.22 -11.05
N LEU A 219 -4.47 17.69 -11.27
CA LEU A 219 -3.54 17.41 -10.19
C LEU A 219 -3.19 18.68 -9.39
N SER A 220 -2.96 19.81 -10.07
CA SER A 220 -2.56 21.07 -9.43
C SER A 220 -3.61 21.63 -8.48
N TYR A 221 -4.89 21.28 -8.65
CA TYR A 221 -5.94 21.69 -7.73
C TYR A 221 -5.74 21.13 -6.32
N LEU A 222 -5.06 19.99 -6.17
CA LEU A 222 -4.75 19.40 -4.86
C LEU A 222 -3.75 20.23 -4.04
N GLU A 223 -3.08 21.22 -4.65
CA GLU A 223 -2.25 22.20 -3.92
C GLU A 223 -3.11 23.18 -3.09
N GLN A 224 -4.40 23.31 -3.40
CA GLN A 224 -5.29 24.30 -2.77
C GLN A 224 -5.93 23.74 -1.49
N GLU A 225 -6.10 24.62 -0.50
CA GLU A 225 -6.76 24.28 0.77
C GLU A 225 -8.22 23.83 0.55
N TYR A 226 -8.90 24.46 -0.41
CA TYR A 226 -10.27 24.16 -0.79
C TYR A 226 -10.37 23.87 -2.29
N PRO A 227 -11.29 22.98 -2.72
CA PRO A 227 -11.51 22.70 -4.14
C PRO A 227 -11.98 23.95 -4.90
N PRO A 228 -11.35 24.29 -6.03
CA PRO A 228 -11.69 25.48 -6.79
C PRO A 228 -13.02 25.32 -7.54
N GLU A 229 -13.65 26.45 -7.89
CA GLU A 229 -14.96 26.50 -8.56
C GLU A 229 -15.09 25.62 -9.82
N PRO A 230 -14.09 25.49 -10.72
CA PRO A 230 -14.19 24.63 -11.91
C PRO A 230 -14.41 23.15 -11.59
N VAL A 231 -14.01 22.69 -10.40
CA VAL A 231 -14.24 21.30 -9.96
C VAL A 231 -15.74 21.04 -9.74
N PHE A 232 -16.54 22.06 -9.48
CA PHE A 232 -17.99 21.92 -9.24
C PHE A 232 -18.85 22.31 -10.43
N ALA A 233 -18.30 22.30 -11.65
CA ALA A 233 -19.10 22.54 -12.84
C ALA A 233 -20.28 21.54 -12.93
N ASN A 234 -21.49 22.04 -13.17
CA ASN A 234 -22.73 21.25 -13.17
C ASN A 234 -22.66 20.04 -14.13
N GLU A 235 -21.94 20.18 -15.24
CA GLU A 235 -21.73 19.13 -16.25
C GLU A 235 -20.96 17.90 -15.72
N LEU A 236 -20.31 18.01 -14.56
CA LEU A 236 -19.50 16.94 -13.96
C LEU A 236 -20.30 16.05 -13.00
N GLY A 237 -21.62 16.24 -12.92
CA GLY A 237 -22.52 15.42 -12.11
C GLY A 237 -22.50 15.74 -10.62
N ARG A 238 -21.93 16.89 -10.23
CA ARG A 238 -21.79 17.31 -8.82
C ARG A 238 -22.90 18.30 -8.46
N SER A 239 -23.96 17.85 -7.79
CA SER A 239 -24.99 18.72 -7.23
C SER A 239 -24.46 19.41 -5.96
N GLU A 240 -24.55 20.74 -5.86
CA GLU A 240 -24.15 21.62 -4.72
C GLU A 240 -23.50 20.91 -3.51
N HIS A 241 -22.28 20.40 -3.69
CA HIS A 241 -21.52 19.80 -2.59
C HIS A 241 -20.95 20.94 -1.72
N PRO A 242 -20.73 20.70 -0.41
CA PRO A 242 -19.90 21.61 0.37
C PRO A 242 -18.56 21.80 -0.35
N ARG A 243 -18.08 23.05 -0.42
CA ARG A 243 -16.80 23.41 -1.08
C ARG A 243 -15.60 22.92 -0.25
N VAL A 244 -15.55 21.62 -0.01
CA VAL A 244 -14.58 20.91 0.81
C VAL A 244 -14.10 19.68 0.04
N TRP A 245 -12.84 19.34 0.23
CA TRP A 245 -12.29 18.13 -0.36
C TRP A 245 -12.99 16.87 0.16
N THR A 246 -13.38 16.00 -0.75
CA THR A 246 -13.87 14.65 -0.45
C THR A 246 -12.93 13.62 -1.07
N ASP A 247 -12.98 12.39 -0.55
CA ASP A 247 -12.21 11.27 -1.13
C ASP A 247 -12.55 11.03 -2.60
N GLU A 248 -13.81 11.24 -3.01
CA GLU A 248 -14.24 11.05 -4.40
C GLU A 248 -13.75 12.17 -5.32
N LEU A 249 -13.73 13.43 -4.84
CA LEU A 249 -13.13 14.55 -5.57
C LEU A 249 -11.62 14.34 -5.76
N ALA A 250 -10.92 13.93 -4.71
CA ALA A 250 -9.50 13.65 -4.79
C ALA A 250 -9.19 12.53 -5.80
N LYS A 251 -10.00 11.45 -5.80
CA LYS A 251 -9.89 10.38 -6.81
C LYS A 251 -10.13 10.92 -8.21
N ALA A 252 -11.17 11.72 -8.42
CA ALA A 252 -11.47 12.29 -9.74
C ALA A 252 -10.30 13.15 -10.28
N CYS A 253 -9.69 13.98 -9.44
CA CYS A 253 -8.51 14.78 -9.82
C CYS A 253 -7.28 13.91 -10.15
N LEU A 254 -7.11 12.79 -9.47
CA LEU A 254 -5.94 11.91 -9.62
C LEU A 254 -6.10 10.87 -10.74
N ALA A 255 -7.33 10.48 -11.09
CA ALA A 255 -7.59 9.27 -11.85
C ALA A 255 -6.91 9.27 -13.24
N LEU A 256 -7.13 10.29 -14.07
CA LEU A 256 -6.49 10.38 -15.38
C LEU A 256 -4.97 10.50 -15.25
N PHE A 257 -4.48 11.34 -14.33
CA PHE A 257 -3.06 11.56 -14.10
C PHE A 257 -2.32 10.26 -13.77
N LEU A 258 -2.87 9.44 -12.87
CA LEU A 258 -2.23 8.20 -12.44
C LEU A 258 -2.20 7.12 -13.53
N GLU A 259 -3.18 7.08 -14.42
CA GLU A 259 -3.14 6.15 -15.56
C GLU A 259 -2.17 6.64 -16.66
N VAL A 260 -2.06 7.95 -16.89
CA VAL A 260 -1.06 8.52 -17.83
C VAL A 260 0.37 8.34 -17.29
N LEU A 261 0.57 8.47 -15.98
CA LEU A 261 1.86 8.30 -15.29
C LEU A 261 2.54 6.95 -15.58
N VAL A 262 1.76 5.90 -15.84
CA VAL A 262 2.28 4.57 -16.18
C VAL A 262 3.04 4.60 -17.52
N TYR A 263 2.61 5.46 -18.45
CA TYR A 263 3.20 5.61 -19.77
C TYR A 263 4.23 6.73 -19.84
N ASN A 264 4.01 7.85 -19.13
CA ASN A 264 4.96 8.95 -18.97
C ASN A 264 5.39 9.09 -17.51
N GLN A 265 6.51 8.45 -17.17
CA GLN A 265 6.99 8.33 -15.79
C GLN A 265 7.61 9.63 -15.25
N GLU A 266 8.04 10.56 -16.12
CA GLU A 266 8.61 11.85 -15.70
C GLU A 266 7.61 12.69 -14.89
N MET A 267 6.32 12.47 -15.12
CA MET A 267 5.24 13.14 -14.39
C MET A 267 5.27 12.86 -12.88
N ILE A 268 5.96 11.80 -12.41
CA ILE A 268 6.10 11.50 -10.98
C ILE A 268 6.71 12.67 -10.19
N HIS A 269 7.63 13.42 -10.79
CA HIS A 269 8.26 14.57 -10.16
C HIS A 269 7.26 15.69 -9.92
N ARG A 270 6.30 15.87 -10.83
CA ARG A 270 5.19 16.80 -10.61
C ARG A 270 4.27 16.32 -9.50
N LEU A 271 3.95 15.03 -9.44
CA LEU A 271 3.16 14.47 -8.33
C LEU A 271 3.84 14.73 -6.99
N SER A 272 5.15 14.50 -6.89
CA SER A 272 5.93 14.80 -5.68
C SER A 272 5.86 16.28 -5.32
N HIS A 273 6.03 17.18 -6.30
CA HIS A 273 5.92 18.62 -6.07
C HIS A 273 4.55 19.02 -5.50
N VAL A 274 3.45 18.56 -6.11
CA VAL A 274 2.08 18.81 -5.63
C VAL A 274 1.88 18.21 -4.24
N TYR A 275 2.37 16.98 -4.02
CA TYR A 275 2.28 16.29 -2.74
C TYR A 275 2.93 17.07 -1.59
N THR A 276 4.05 17.74 -1.82
CA THR A 276 4.71 18.54 -0.76
C THR A 276 3.83 19.67 -0.25
N LYS A 277 3.04 20.29 -1.15
CA LYS A 277 2.15 21.42 -0.87
C LYS A 277 0.73 21.04 -0.46
N ALA A 278 0.30 19.83 -0.79
CA ALA A 278 -1.06 19.36 -0.52
C ALA A 278 -1.41 19.31 0.98
N THR A 279 -2.70 19.42 1.31
CA THR A 279 -3.21 19.28 2.69
C THR A 279 -3.04 17.84 3.20
N SER A 280 -3.15 17.62 4.52
CA SER A 280 -2.97 16.27 5.11
C SER A 280 -3.92 15.23 4.53
N ASP A 281 -5.16 15.62 4.22
CA ASP A 281 -6.15 14.69 3.67
C ASP A 281 -5.88 14.38 2.21
N MET A 282 -5.45 15.37 1.42
CA MET A 282 -5.04 15.14 0.03
C MET A 282 -3.75 14.31 -0.05
N LYS A 283 -2.78 14.51 0.86
CA LYS A 283 -1.61 13.62 0.98
C LYS A 283 -2.04 12.18 1.23
N ARG A 284 -3.02 11.94 2.12
CA ARG A 284 -3.55 10.58 2.37
C ARG A 284 -4.23 10.00 1.12
N ALA A 285 -5.00 10.80 0.39
CA ALA A 285 -5.63 10.36 -0.86
C ALA A 285 -4.58 9.95 -1.91
N VAL A 286 -3.53 10.76 -2.11
CA VAL A 286 -2.42 10.45 -3.01
C VAL A 286 -1.71 9.15 -2.60
N LEU A 287 -1.40 8.98 -1.31
CA LEU A 287 -0.72 7.77 -0.79
C LEU A 287 -1.53 6.48 -1.01
N ARG A 288 -2.86 6.56 -1.01
CA ARG A 288 -3.75 5.44 -1.34
C ARG A 288 -3.78 5.18 -2.85
N ALA A 289 -3.89 6.23 -3.66
CA ALA A 289 -4.08 6.11 -5.10
C ALA A 289 -2.80 5.69 -5.85
N ILE A 290 -1.61 6.00 -5.33
CA ILE A 290 -0.33 5.73 -6.00
C ILE A 290 0.07 4.24 -6.05
N GLU A 291 -0.60 3.37 -5.28
CA GLU A 291 -0.23 1.95 -5.18
C GLU A 291 -0.29 1.22 -6.54
N ALA A 292 -1.44 1.30 -7.22
CA ALA A 292 -1.64 0.62 -8.50
C ALA A 292 -0.66 1.08 -9.59
N PRO A 293 -0.46 2.38 -9.86
CA PRO A 293 0.45 2.83 -10.92
C PRO A 293 1.92 2.53 -10.60
N VAL A 294 2.39 2.70 -9.36
CA VAL A 294 3.79 2.37 -9.01
C VAL A 294 4.05 0.87 -9.18
N ARG A 295 3.08 0.02 -8.85
CA ARG A 295 3.19 -1.42 -9.09
C ARG A 295 3.24 -1.77 -10.59
N LYS A 296 2.49 -1.05 -11.45
CA LYS A 296 2.55 -1.21 -12.91
C LYS A 296 3.89 -0.74 -13.49
N ILE A 297 4.48 0.34 -12.94
CA ILE A 297 5.76 0.91 -13.38
C ILE A 297 6.95 0.01 -12.99
N GLY A 298 6.98 -0.46 -11.74
CA GLY A 298 8.03 -1.37 -11.24
C GLY A 298 9.32 -0.68 -10.78
N ALA A 299 10.24 -1.47 -10.21
CA ALA A 299 11.46 -0.99 -9.55
C ALA A 299 12.60 -0.61 -10.52
N GLU A 300 12.47 -0.95 -11.79
CA GLU A 300 13.44 -0.65 -12.86
C GLU A 300 13.27 0.77 -13.44
N SER A 301 12.29 1.53 -12.95
CA SER A 301 12.03 2.89 -13.41
C SER A 301 13.09 3.86 -12.91
N GLU A 302 13.86 4.41 -13.85
CA GLU A 302 14.87 5.42 -13.57
C GLU A 302 14.26 6.70 -12.95
N GLU A 303 13.05 7.09 -13.37
CA GLU A 303 12.38 8.28 -12.81
C GLU A 303 11.94 8.09 -11.35
N LEU A 304 11.51 6.88 -10.98
CA LEU A 304 11.25 6.55 -9.57
C LEU A 304 12.54 6.54 -8.75
N LEU A 305 13.63 5.98 -9.29
CA LEU A 305 14.93 5.95 -8.61
C LEU A 305 15.50 7.37 -8.41
N LYS A 306 15.40 8.24 -9.43
CA LYS A 306 15.77 9.66 -9.33
C LYS A 306 14.97 10.37 -8.24
N LEU A 307 13.65 10.16 -8.18
CA LEU A 307 12.81 10.77 -7.15
C LEU A 307 13.23 10.33 -5.73
N ILE A 308 13.57 9.04 -5.55
CA ILE A 308 14.07 8.50 -4.28
C ILE A 308 15.40 9.16 -3.91
N GLU A 309 16.32 9.32 -4.86
CA GLU A 309 17.61 9.96 -4.63
C GLU A 309 17.47 11.46 -4.26
N GLU A 310 16.66 12.20 -5.02
CA GLU A 310 16.47 13.63 -4.84
C GLU A 310 15.71 13.95 -3.55
N CYS A 311 14.72 13.13 -3.19
CA CYS A 311 13.89 13.27 -1.99
C CYS A 311 13.62 14.73 -1.59
N PRO A 312 12.74 15.43 -2.34
CA PRO A 312 12.34 16.79 -2.01
C PRO A 312 11.80 16.88 -0.58
N LYS A 313 12.09 17.98 0.12
CA LYS A 313 11.62 18.17 1.51
C LYS A 313 10.10 18.08 1.58
N GLY A 314 9.58 17.26 2.49
CA GLY A 314 8.14 17.03 2.65
C GLY A 314 7.56 15.89 1.79
N SER A 315 8.40 15.18 1.01
CA SER A 315 8.04 14.01 0.20
C SER A 315 8.42 12.66 0.86
N GLU A 316 8.98 12.68 2.07
CA GLU A 316 9.55 11.51 2.73
C GLU A 316 8.52 10.39 2.90
N THR A 317 7.28 10.75 3.19
CA THR A 317 6.16 9.81 3.34
C THR A 317 5.73 9.17 2.02
N ILE A 318 5.72 9.91 0.90
CA ILE A 318 5.41 9.33 -0.41
C ILE A 318 6.54 8.43 -0.90
N ILE A 319 7.80 8.81 -0.64
CA ILE A 319 8.97 8.00 -0.98
C ILE A 319 9.00 6.70 -0.18
N THR A 320 8.73 6.78 1.13
CA THR A 320 8.61 5.59 1.98
C THR A 320 7.51 4.65 1.46
N ARG A 321 6.38 5.22 1.01
CA ARG A 321 5.28 4.44 0.42
C ARG A 321 5.68 3.80 -0.91
N ILE A 322 6.34 4.54 -1.81
CA ILE A 322 6.86 4.01 -3.09
C ILE A 322 7.83 2.85 -2.84
N ILE A 323 8.80 3.03 -1.95
CA ILE A 323 9.79 1.98 -1.62
C ILE A 323 9.08 0.73 -1.08
N TYR A 324 8.08 0.89 -0.21
CA TYR A 324 7.29 -0.24 0.29
C TYR A 324 6.56 -0.97 -0.85
N ILE A 325 5.89 -0.25 -1.74
CA ILE A 325 5.16 -0.84 -2.89
C ILE A 325 6.11 -1.62 -3.79
N LEU A 326 7.30 -1.08 -4.07
CA LEU A 326 8.31 -1.69 -4.94
C LEU A 326 8.98 -2.94 -4.34
N THR A 327 8.83 -3.19 -3.03
CA THR A 327 9.54 -4.27 -2.30
C THR A 327 8.60 -5.19 -1.52
N GLU A 328 7.28 -5.01 -1.64
CA GLU A 328 6.28 -5.81 -0.93
C GLU A 328 6.24 -7.27 -1.42
N LYS A 329 6.33 -7.46 -2.75
CA LYS A 329 6.20 -8.78 -3.41
C LYS A 329 7.43 -9.19 -4.22
N THR A 330 8.44 -8.33 -4.25
CA THR A 330 9.61 -8.45 -5.13
C THR A 330 10.87 -8.23 -4.33
N ILE A 331 11.91 -8.99 -4.65
CA ILE A 331 13.23 -8.80 -4.06
C ILE A 331 13.76 -7.43 -4.52
N PRO A 332 14.24 -6.58 -3.59
CA PRO A 332 14.75 -5.26 -3.95
C PRO A 332 15.98 -5.37 -4.87
N THR A 333 16.00 -4.57 -5.93
CA THR A 333 17.14 -4.49 -6.86
C THR A 333 18.34 -3.84 -6.17
N PRO A 334 19.59 -4.20 -6.53
CA PRO A 334 20.79 -3.61 -5.94
C PRO A 334 20.82 -2.07 -6.05
N GLU A 335 20.37 -1.53 -7.19
CA GLU A 335 20.30 -0.09 -7.41
C GLU A 335 19.34 0.59 -6.44
N LEU A 336 18.14 0.03 -6.23
CA LEU A 336 17.17 0.55 -5.26
C LEU A 336 17.77 0.52 -3.84
N VAL A 337 18.42 -0.58 -3.46
CA VAL A 337 19.06 -0.71 -2.15
C VAL A 337 20.12 0.38 -1.96
N ASP A 338 20.95 0.62 -2.96
CA ASP A 338 22.03 1.61 -2.90
C ASP A 338 21.48 3.04 -2.78
N ARG A 339 20.44 3.40 -3.55
CA ARG A 339 19.77 4.71 -3.45
C ARG A 339 19.10 4.92 -2.10
N VAL A 340 18.38 3.91 -1.59
CA VAL A 340 17.72 3.97 -0.28
C VAL A 340 18.73 4.05 0.86
N ARG A 341 19.85 3.34 0.75
CA ARG A 341 20.97 3.43 1.71
C ARG A 341 21.55 4.84 1.74
N ASN A 342 21.87 5.41 0.58
CA ASN A 342 22.40 6.76 0.48
C ASN A 342 21.40 7.80 1.02
N LEU A 343 20.11 7.62 0.73
CA LEU A 343 19.05 8.48 1.24
C LEU A 343 18.99 8.46 2.78
N HIS A 344 19.06 7.28 3.39
CA HIS A 344 19.05 7.14 4.86
C HIS A 344 20.27 7.79 5.53
N GLN A 345 21.44 7.71 4.88
CA GLN A 345 22.68 8.28 5.43
C GLN A 345 22.75 9.80 5.28
N THR A 346 22.11 10.38 4.25
CA THR A 346 22.30 11.79 3.89
C THR A 346 21.11 12.70 4.26
N LYS A 347 19.86 12.25 4.03
CA LYS A 347 18.67 13.12 4.13
C LYS A 347 17.66 12.64 5.17
N VAL A 348 17.42 11.33 5.29
CA VAL A 348 16.33 10.77 6.11
C VAL A 348 16.87 9.84 7.18
N SER A 349 16.92 10.30 8.43
CA SER A 349 17.46 9.51 9.55
C SER A 349 16.53 8.41 10.09
N ASP A 350 15.30 8.30 9.57
CA ASP A 350 14.33 7.31 10.03
C ASP A 350 14.71 5.90 9.55
N VAL A 351 15.01 5.03 10.50
CA VAL A 351 15.43 3.65 10.24
C VAL A 351 14.34 2.81 9.55
N ARG A 352 13.06 3.21 9.66
CA ARG A 352 11.94 2.49 9.02
C ARG A 352 12.05 2.47 7.50
N LEU A 353 12.75 3.44 6.92
CA LEU A 353 13.04 3.51 5.49
C LEU A 353 13.84 2.30 4.99
N LEU A 354 14.67 1.69 5.85
CA LEU A 354 15.51 0.54 5.49
C LEU A 354 14.77 -0.80 5.59
N ILE A 355 13.63 -0.86 6.29
CA ILE A 355 12.88 -2.11 6.52
C ILE A 355 12.49 -2.80 5.21
N PRO A 356 11.97 -2.08 4.18
CA PRO A 356 11.53 -2.75 2.97
C PRO A 356 12.69 -3.30 2.12
N VAL A 357 13.88 -2.67 2.20
CA VAL A 357 15.09 -3.06 1.46
C VAL A 357 16.06 -3.92 2.28
N ILE A 358 15.67 -4.34 3.49
CA ILE A 358 16.61 -4.92 4.48
C ILE A 358 17.31 -6.18 3.99
N ASN A 359 16.65 -6.97 3.14
CA ASN A 359 17.21 -8.21 2.59
C ASN A 359 18.28 -7.98 1.52
N GLY A 360 18.37 -6.78 0.95
CA GLY A 360 19.44 -6.39 0.03
C GLY A 360 20.66 -5.77 0.73
N LEU A 361 20.58 -5.50 2.04
CA LEU A 361 21.68 -4.93 2.80
C LEU A 361 22.73 -6.00 3.15
N THR A 362 23.98 -5.58 3.27
CA THR A 362 25.05 -6.46 3.73
C THR A 362 24.91 -6.76 5.22
N LYS A 363 25.46 -7.90 5.66
CA LYS A 363 25.50 -8.30 7.08
C LYS A 363 26.03 -7.19 7.99
N LYS A 364 27.10 -6.49 7.59
CA LYS A 364 27.71 -5.41 8.39
C LYS A 364 26.74 -4.24 8.61
N GLU A 365 25.97 -3.90 7.59
CA GLU A 365 25.01 -2.79 7.63
C GLU A 365 23.82 -3.13 8.50
N ILE A 366 23.28 -4.35 8.37
CA ILE A 366 22.18 -4.81 9.21
C ILE A 366 22.60 -4.77 10.68
N LEU A 367 23.79 -5.28 11.02
CA LEU A 367 24.31 -5.25 12.38
C LEU A 367 24.50 -3.83 12.92
N ALA A 368 24.92 -2.87 12.09
CA ALA A 368 25.07 -1.47 12.48
C ALA A 368 23.72 -0.79 12.78
N VAL A 369 22.66 -1.21 12.09
CA VAL A 369 21.32 -0.61 12.17
C VAL A 369 20.40 -1.33 13.17
N LEU A 370 20.69 -2.61 13.47
CA LEU A 370 19.95 -3.46 14.41
C LEU A 370 19.63 -2.78 15.76
N PRO A 371 20.56 -2.05 16.42
CA PRO A 371 20.29 -1.26 17.62
C PRO A 371 19.11 -0.28 17.53
N LYS A 372 18.92 0.32 16.35
CA LYS A 372 17.84 1.28 16.08
C LYS A 372 16.53 0.55 15.76
N LEU A 373 16.61 -0.57 15.03
CA LEU A 373 15.44 -1.38 14.67
C LEU A 373 14.74 -1.96 15.89
N ILE A 374 15.48 -2.48 16.87
CA ILE A 374 14.88 -3.10 18.07
C ILE A 374 14.22 -2.09 19.03
N LYS A 375 14.42 -0.79 18.84
CA LYS A 375 13.74 0.28 19.60
C LYS A 375 12.36 0.62 19.04
N LEU A 376 11.99 0.06 17.88
CA LEU A 376 10.68 0.27 17.26
C LEU A 376 9.57 -0.50 18.02
N ASN A 377 8.33 -0.30 17.59
CA ASN A 377 7.17 -1.02 18.12
C ASN A 377 7.37 -2.55 17.94
N PRO A 378 7.06 -3.39 18.95
CA PRO A 378 7.19 -4.85 18.87
C PRO A 378 6.60 -5.49 17.61
N VAL A 379 5.49 -4.97 17.08
CA VAL A 379 4.88 -5.48 15.84
C VAL A 379 5.80 -5.26 14.64
N VAL A 380 6.40 -4.06 14.55
CA VAL A 380 7.36 -3.71 13.50
C VAL A 380 8.66 -4.50 13.66
N VAL A 381 9.14 -4.69 14.90
CA VAL A 381 10.33 -5.51 15.18
C VAL A 381 10.10 -6.96 14.73
N LYS A 382 8.91 -7.50 14.99
CA LYS A 382 8.52 -8.83 14.52
C LYS A 382 8.53 -8.91 12.99
N GLU A 383 7.97 -7.92 12.30
CA GLU A 383 8.02 -7.86 10.83
C GLU A 383 9.47 -7.82 10.31
N VAL A 384 10.33 -7.01 10.92
CA VAL A 384 11.76 -6.91 10.57
C VAL A 384 12.44 -8.27 10.70
N PHE A 385 12.22 -8.99 11.80
CA PHE A 385 12.80 -10.33 12.00
C PHE A 385 12.24 -11.34 11.01
N ASN A 386 10.95 -11.29 10.73
CA ASN A 386 10.34 -12.16 9.73
C ASN A 386 10.96 -11.93 8.34
N ARG A 387 11.17 -10.68 7.94
CA ARG A 387 11.84 -10.36 6.66
C ARG A 387 13.29 -10.85 6.64
N LEU A 388 14.07 -10.59 7.69
CA LEU A 388 15.47 -11.02 7.81
C LEU A 388 15.64 -12.54 7.78
N LEU A 389 14.68 -13.27 8.35
CA LEU A 389 14.68 -14.73 8.45
C LEU A 389 13.92 -15.42 7.31
N GLY A 390 13.33 -14.66 6.38
CA GLY A 390 12.53 -15.20 5.28
C GLY A 390 11.21 -15.86 5.71
N ILE A 391 10.69 -15.53 6.89
CA ILE A 391 9.44 -16.09 7.42
C ILE A 391 8.25 -15.37 6.77
N GLY A 392 7.44 -16.12 6.02
CA GLY A 392 6.18 -15.62 5.44
C GLY A 392 6.31 -14.86 4.12
N ALA A 393 7.50 -14.82 3.51
CA ALA A 393 7.68 -14.27 2.17
C ALA A 393 7.88 -15.40 1.15
N GLU A 394 7.35 -15.27 -0.07
CA GLU A 394 7.67 -16.14 -1.23
C GLU A 394 9.13 -15.93 -1.73
N ILE A 395 10.02 -15.48 -0.86
CA ILE A 395 11.42 -15.23 -1.16
C ILE A 395 12.14 -16.56 -0.96
N THR A 396 12.82 -17.03 -2.00
CA THR A 396 13.66 -18.23 -1.93
C THR A 396 14.70 -18.09 -0.81
N THR A 397 14.74 -19.08 0.08
CA THR A 397 15.58 -19.11 1.30
C THR A 397 17.10 -19.07 1.04
N SER A 398 17.53 -19.10 -0.23
CA SER A 398 18.93 -19.28 -0.61
C SER A 398 19.81 -18.03 -0.49
N ASN A 399 19.25 -16.82 -0.29
CA ASN A 399 20.03 -15.56 -0.29
C ASN A 399 19.72 -14.62 0.90
N LEU A 400 19.38 -15.16 2.08
CA LEU A 400 19.14 -14.32 3.27
C LEU A 400 20.46 -13.76 3.84
N PRO A 401 20.50 -12.49 4.28
CA PRO A 401 21.72 -11.85 4.74
C PRO A 401 22.14 -12.28 6.17
N LEU A 402 21.23 -12.88 6.93
CA LEU A 402 21.46 -13.39 8.28
C LEU A 402 20.74 -14.71 8.50
N SER A 403 21.43 -15.66 9.13
CA SER A 403 20.82 -16.88 9.67
C SER A 403 20.14 -16.63 11.03
N PRO A 404 19.21 -17.51 11.45
CA PRO A 404 18.60 -17.44 12.79
C PRO A 404 19.64 -17.43 13.92
N VAL A 405 20.74 -18.18 13.74
CA VAL A 405 21.84 -18.25 14.69
C VAL A 405 22.53 -16.89 14.80
N GLU A 406 22.92 -16.31 13.67
CA GLU A 406 23.63 -15.04 13.62
C GLU A 406 22.79 -13.88 14.17
N LEU A 407 21.48 -13.85 13.89
CA LEU A 407 20.60 -12.81 14.42
C LEU A 407 20.52 -12.87 15.95
N LEU A 408 20.30 -14.07 16.51
CA LEU A 408 20.17 -14.20 17.97
C LEU A 408 21.51 -13.94 18.66
N VAL A 409 22.63 -14.37 18.06
CA VAL A 409 23.98 -14.03 18.55
C VAL A 409 24.23 -12.53 18.48
N ALA A 410 23.88 -11.87 17.37
CA ALA A 410 24.04 -10.43 17.19
C ALA A 410 23.29 -9.63 18.25
N LEU A 411 22.07 -10.04 18.62
CA LEU A 411 21.30 -9.40 19.69
C LEU A 411 22.04 -9.44 21.04
N HIS A 412 22.76 -10.53 21.33
CA HIS A 412 23.51 -10.70 22.58
C HIS A 412 24.87 -9.98 22.57
N THR A 413 25.41 -9.66 21.41
CA THR A 413 26.68 -8.93 21.25
C THR A 413 26.50 -7.44 21.01
N LEU A 414 25.26 -6.93 21.06
CA LEU A 414 25.00 -5.50 20.98
C LEU A 414 25.68 -4.76 22.13
N ASP A 415 26.31 -3.63 21.78
CA ASP A 415 26.94 -2.74 22.74
C ASP A 415 25.91 -2.17 23.72
N THR A 416 26.06 -2.53 24.99
CA THR A 416 25.20 -2.09 26.10
C THR A 416 25.23 -0.57 26.32
N ALA A 417 26.24 0.15 25.80
CA ALA A 417 26.27 1.60 25.82
C ALA A 417 25.30 2.23 24.80
N LYS A 418 24.96 1.52 23.72
CA LYS A 418 24.09 2.03 22.63
C LYS A 418 22.63 1.62 22.79
N VAL A 419 22.37 0.51 23.47
CA VAL A 419 21.02 -0.03 23.66
C VAL A 419 20.82 -0.54 25.08
N GLU A 420 19.76 -0.05 25.72
CA GLU A 420 19.31 -0.58 27.00
C GLU A 420 18.91 -2.06 26.89
N LEU A 421 19.29 -2.84 27.90
CA LEU A 421 19.06 -4.28 27.96
C LEU A 421 17.58 -4.67 27.81
N LYS A 422 16.64 -3.78 28.19
CA LYS A 422 15.19 -4.00 28.05
C LYS A 422 14.75 -4.27 26.62
N TRP A 423 15.37 -3.59 25.64
CA TRP A 423 15.02 -3.74 24.22
C TRP A 423 15.59 -5.05 23.66
N VAL A 424 16.81 -5.39 24.07
CA VAL A 424 17.44 -6.66 23.72
C VAL A 424 16.62 -7.83 24.26
N VAL A 425 16.18 -7.76 25.51
CA VAL A 425 15.32 -8.80 26.13
C VAL A 425 13.99 -8.98 25.37
N LYS A 426 13.36 -7.88 24.94
CA LYS A 426 12.13 -7.96 24.12
C LYS A 426 12.41 -8.58 22.76
N ALA A 427 13.47 -8.14 22.08
CA ALA A 427 13.89 -8.66 20.79
C ALA A 427 14.21 -10.15 20.84
N THR A 428 15.00 -10.60 21.82
CA THR A 428 15.32 -12.03 21.99
C THR A 428 14.07 -12.85 22.29
N SER A 429 13.13 -12.31 23.07
CA SER A 429 11.85 -12.98 23.33
C SER A 429 10.98 -13.11 22.08
N LEU A 430 10.99 -12.14 21.16
CA LEU A 430 10.31 -12.23 19.87
C LEU A 430 10.92 -13.31 18.97
N CYS A 431 12.26 -13.40 18.91
CA CYS A 431 12.93 -14.49 18.20
C CYS A 431 12.53 -15.86 18.76
N LEU A 432 12.63 -16.04 20.08
CA LEU A 432 12.32 -17.31 20.74
C LEU A 432 10.84 -17.72 20.69
N ALA A 433 9.93 -16.79 20.36
CA ALA A 433 8.52 -17.10 20.14
C ALA A 433 8.28 -17.88 18.84
N GLU A 434 9.15 -17.73 17.84
CA GLU A 434 9.07 -18.40 16.54
C GLU A 434 9.70 -19.81 16.61
N LYS A 435 8.95 -20.75 17.21
CA LYS A 435 9.40 -22.12 17.54
C LYS A 435 9.84 -22.95 16.34
N GLU A 436 9.26 -22.68 15.16
CA GLU A 436 9.59 -23.40 13.92
C GLU A 436 10.97 -23.00 13.39
N THR A 437 11.36 -21.74 13.56
CA THR A 437 12.67 -21.22 13.14
C THR A 437 13.75 -21.49 14.20
N TYR A 438 13.42 -21.31 15.48
CA TYR A 438 14.33 -21.53 16.59
C TYR A 438 14.13 -22.92 17.22
N THR A 439 14.53 -23.94 16.45
CA THR A 439 14.54 -25.34 16.87
C THR A 439 15.66 -25.62 17.89
N HIS A 440 15.62 -26.81 18.50
CA HIS A 440 16.66 -27.28 19.40
C HIS A 440 18.07 -27.23 18.79
N ASP A 441 18.26 -27.60 17.52
CA ASP A 441 19.57 -27.56 16.85
C ASP A 441 20.10 -26.13 16.65
N VAL A 442 19.22 -25.22 16.24
CA VAL A 442 19.54 -23.80 16.05
C VAL A 442 19.90 -23.16 17.39
N LEU A 443 19.11 -23.40 18.43
CA LEU A 443 19.36 -22.87 19.77
C LEU A 443 20.60 -23.47 20.42
N GLY A 444 20.86 -24.76 20.22
CA GLY A 444 22.12 -25.40 20.62
C GLY A 444 23.33 -24.70 19.99
N SER A 445 23.25 -24.42 18.69
CA SER A 445 24.30 -23.68 17.97
C SER A 445 24.49 -22.25 18.47
N VAL A 446 23.40 -21.51 18.73
CA VAL A 446 23.46 -20.16 19.33
C VAL A 446 24.13 -20.21 20.70
N ILE A 447 23.66 -21.09 21.58
CA ILE A 447 24.18 -21.20 22.95
C ILE A 447 25.67 -21.56 22.93
N GLN A 448 26.08 -22.47 22.05
CA GLN A 448 27.49 -22.82 21.87
C GLN A 448 28.33 -21.59 21.49
N GLN A 449 27.93 -20.86 20.44
CA GLN A 449 28.66 -19.66 20.00
C GLN A 449 28.72 -18.59 21.10
N LEU A 450 27.63 -18.37 21.83
CA LEU A 450 27.59 -17.36 22.90
C LEU A 450 28.52 -17.71 24.07
N VAL A 451 28.67 -19.00 24.40
CA VAL A 451 29.60 -19.45 25.45
C VAL A 451 31.05 -19.27 25.05
N ASP A 452 31.37 -19.39 23.75
CA ASP A 452 32.73 -19.25 23.26
C ASP A 452 33.21 -17.79 23.28
N LEU A 453 32.28 -16.81 23.32
CA LEU A 453 32.60 -15.38 23.43
C LEU A 453 33.34 -15.02 24.74
N THR A 454 34.19 -14.00 24.65
CA THR A 454 34.86 -13.36 25.79
C THR A 454 34.88 -11.85 25.59
N PRO A 455 34.33 -11.04 26.52
CA PRO A 455 33.59 -11.43 27.73
C PRO A 455 32.26 -12.13 27.42
N LEU A 456 31.72 -12.86 28.41
CA LEU A 456 30.43 -13.53 28.27
C LEU A 456 29.28 -12.51 28.12
N PRO A 457 28.31 -12.73 27.22
CA PRO A 457 27.13 -11.87 27.10
C PRO A 457 26.26 -11.90 28.35
N THR A 458 25.84 -10.73 28.83
CA THR A 458 25.04 -10.59 30.06
C THR A 458 23.72 -11.37 30.02
N LEU A 459 23.10 -11.52 28.85
CA LEU A 459 21.82 -12.21 28.66
C LEU A 459 21.95 -13.70 28.36
N LEU A 460 23.16 -14.25 28.29
CA LEU A 460 23.42 -15.65 27.93
C LEU A 460 22.54 -16.62 28.73
N MET A 461 22.62 -16.55 30.06
CA MET A 461 21.91 -17.52 30.91
C MET A 461 20.39 -17.38 30.82
N ARG A 462 19.87 -16.17 30.54
CA ARG A 462 18.44 -15.99 30.30
C ARG A 462 18.01 -16.77 29.07
N THR A 463 18.78 -16.67 27.98
CA THR A 463 18.50 -17.39 26.73
C THR A 463 18.67 -18.89 26.91
N VAL A 464 19.68 -19.36 27.65
CA VAL A 464 19.84 -20.79 28.00
C VAL A 464 18.60 -21.32 28.74
N ILE A 465 18.15 -20.62 29.77
CA ILE A 465 16.97 -21.01 30.57
C ILE A 465 15.68 -21.01 29.72
N GLN A 466 15.49 -19.99 28.87
CA GLN A 466 14.34 -19.91 27.97
C GLN A 466 14.37 -21.04 26.93
N SER A 467 15.51 -21.31 26.32
CA SER A 467 15.70 -22.42 25.38
C SER A 467 15.40 -23.78 26.01
N LEU A 468 15.83 -24.02 27.26
CA LEU A 468 15.48 -25.24 28.00
C LEU A 468 13.98 -25.37 28.28
N THR A 469 13.32 -24.25 28.55
CA THR A 469 11.86 -24.23 28.78
C THR A 469 11.11 -24.59 27.50
N LEU A 470 11.58 -24.08 26.36
CA LEU A 470 10.97 -24.33 25.05
C LEU A 470 11.28 -25.75 24.53
N HIS A 471 12.51 -26.22 24.75
CA HIS A 471 13.02 -27.49 24.23
C HIS A 471 13.77 -28.28 25.30
N PRO A 472 13.07 -29.08 26.14
CA PRO A 472 13.69 -29.85 27.22
C PRO A 472 14.77 -30.85 26.77
N ARG A 473 14.79 -31.23 25.49
CA ARG A 473 15.83 -32.10 24.89
C ARG A 473 17.24 -31.52 24.99
N LEU A 474 17.37 -30.20 25.16
CA LEU A 474 18.65 -29.54 25.35
C LEU A 474 19.26 -29.77 26.73
N ALA A 475 18.55 -30.42 27.68
CA ALA A 475 19.03 -30.63 29.04
C ALA A 475 20.44 -31.23 29.11
N GLY A 476 20.71 -32.35 28.43
CA GLY A 476 22.04 -32.97 28.43
C GLY A 476 23.13 -32.08 27.84
N PHE A 477 22.82 -31.35 26.75
CA PHE A 477 23.74 -30.39 26.15
C PHE A 477 24.06 -29.23 27.11
N VAL A 478 23.04 -28.66 27.77
CA VAL A 478 23.21 -27.54 28.71
C VAL A 478 23.94 -28.00 29.97
N THR A 479 23.69 -29.21 30.47
CA THR A 479 24.45 -29.83 31.57
C THR A 479 25.96 -29.82 31.26
N ASN A 480 26.38 -30.31 30.09
CA ASN A 480 27.79 -30.26 29.67
C ASN A 480 28.32 -28.83 29.48
N LEU A 481 27.45 -27.89 29.13
CA LEU A 481 27.81 -26.48 28.97
C LEU A 481 28.01 -25.76 30.30
N LEU A 482 27.22 -26.08 31.33
CA LEU A 482 27.42 -25.57 32.69
C LEU A 482 28.81 -25.94 33.21
N GLN A 483 29.28 -27.15 32.93
CA GLN A 483 30.65 -27.55 33.29
C GLN A 483 31.71 -26.65 32.64
N ARG A 484 31.55 -26.28 31.36
CA ARG A 484 32.46 -25.36 30.66
C ARG A 484 32.40 -23.93 31.21
N LEU A 485 31.24 -23.48 31.68
CA LEU A 485 31.07 -22.17 32.31
C LEU A 485 31.83 -22.05 33.65
N ILE A 486 32.02 -23.15 34.38
CA ILE A 486 32.88 -23.17 35.59
C ILE A 486 34.32 -22.79 35.22
N VAL A 487 34.85 -23.35 34.14
CA VAL A 487 36.22 -23.04 33.65
C VAL A 487 36.35 -21.57 33.29
N LYS A 488 35.29 -20.95 32.75
CA LYS A 488 35.24 -19.50 32.44
C LYS A 488 34.99 -18.59 33.65
N GLN A 489 34.90 -19.14 34.87
CA GLN A 489 34.74 -18.39 36.11
C GLN A 489 33.51 -17.45 36.10
N VAL A 490 32.35 -17.99 35.72
CA VAL A 490 31.10 -17.21 35.58
C VAL A 490 30.68 -16.40 36.81
N TRP A 491 31.12 -16.80 38.02
CA TRP A 491 30.91 -16.07 39.27
C TRP A 491 31.48 -14.65 39.28
N LYS A 492 32.43 -14.33 38.38
CA LYS A 492 32.94 -12.95 38.22
C LYS A 492 31.90 -11.97 37.69
N GLN A 493 30.85 -12.46 37.01
CA GLN A 493 29.77 -11.64 36.51
C GLN A 493 28.46 -12.00 37.22
N LYS A 494 28.02 -11.18 38.18
CA LYS A 494 26.86 -11.47 39.04
C LYS A 494 25.60 -11.90 38.27
N VAL A 495 25.26 -11.21 37.18
CA VAL A 495 24.05 -11.53 36.39
C VAL A 495 24.13 -12.92 35.72
N VAL A 496 25.31 -13.28 35.22
CA VAL A 496 25.55 -14.60 34.61
C VAL A 496 25.59 -15.67 35.69
N TRP A 497 26.16 -15.37 36.87
CA TRP A 497 26.19 -16.26 38.03
C TRP A 497 24.80 -16.60 38.56
N ASP A 498 23.96 -15.59 38.80
CA ASP A 498 22.57 -15.78 39.23
C ASP A 498 21.79 -16.64 38.22
N GLY A 499 22.06 -16.44 36.93
CA GLY A 499 21.49 -17.25 35.86
C GLY A 499 22.03 -18.69 35.84
N PHE A 500 23.31 -18.90 36.12
CA PHE A 500 23.95 -20.21 36.24
C PHE A 500 23.28 -21.04 37.34
N LEU A 501 23.09 -20.47 38.53
CA LEU A 501 22.45 -21.14 39.66
C LEU A 501 20.98 -21.50 39.35
N LYS A 502 20.21 -20.57 38.76
CA LYS A 502 18.83 -20.85 38.32
C LYS A 502 18.74 -21.94 37.25
N CYS A 503 19.71 -21.97 36.34
CA CYS A 503 19.78 -23.02 35.32
C CYS A 503 20.13 -24.38 35.95
N ALA A 504 21.08 -24.41 36.89
CA ALA A 504 21.43 -25.61 37.64
C ALA A 504 20.23 -26.13 38.44
N GLN A 505 19.44 -25.25 39.05
CA GLN A 505 18.24 -25.62 39.80
C GLN A 505 17.22 -26.36 38.94
N ARG A 506 16.99 -25.87 37.72
CA ARG A 506 16.07 -26.50 36.76
C ARG A 506 16.56 -27.84 36.20
N LEU A 507 17.86 -28.09 36.23
CA LEU A 507 18.47 -29.33 35.73
C LEU A 507 18.73 -30.35 36.84
N THR A 508 18.31 -30.08 38.08
CA THR A 508 18.37 -31.04 39.19
C THR A 508 17.59 -32.32 38.79
N PRO A 509 18.15 -33.53 38.98
CA PRO A 509 19.38 -33.85 39.72
C PRO A 509 20.68 -33.85 38.90
N GLN A 510 20.63 -33.71 37.57
CA GLN A 510 21.80 -33.83 36.68
C GLN A 510 22.87 -32.75 36.90
N SER A 511 22.47 -31.60 37.45
CA SER A 511 23.36 -30.48 37.77
C SER A 511 24.18 -30.68 39.06
N LEU A 512 23.78 -31.59 39.96
CA LEU A 512 24.41 -31.75 41.28
C LEU A 512 25.90 -32.12 41.17
N GLY A 513 26.23 -33.06 40.27
CA GLY A 513 27.62 -33.44 39.99
C GLY A 513 28.47 -32.31 39.40
N ILE A 514 27.85 -31.32 38.74
CA ILE A 514 28.54 -30.14 38.19
C ILE A 514 28.78 -29.11 39.29
N LEU A 515 27.80 -28.88 40.17
CA LEU A 515 27.94 -27.95 41.29
C LEU A 515 29.08 -28.39 42.23
N LEU A 516 29.28 -29.70 42.42
CA LEU A 516 30.42 -30.25 43.17
C LEU A 516 31.79 -29.95 42.55
N GLN A 517 31.87 -29.52 41.29
CA GLN A 517 33.13 -29.13 40.65
C GLN A 517 33.52 -27.67 40.96
N LEU A 518 32.62 -26.87 41.54
CA LEU A 518 32.91 -25.49 41.92
C LEU A 518 34.03 -25.41 42.97
N PRO A 519 34.83 -24.33 43.00
CA PRO A 519 35.72 -24.04 44.12
C PRO A 519 34.93 -23.89 45.44
N ALA A 520 35.54 -24.26 46.58
CA ALA A 520 34.86 -24.25 47.89
C ALA A 520 34.18 -22.91 48.23
N SER A 521 34.83 -21.79 47.93
CA SER A 521 34.26 -20.44 48.16
C SER A 521 33.02 -20.15 47.31
N GLN A 522 32.99 -20.62 46.06
CA GLN A 522 31.87 -20.43 45.14
C GLN A 522 30.74 -21.42 45.39
N LEU A 523 31.07 -22.62 45.87
CA LEU A 523 30.10 -23.59 46.37
C LEU A 523 29.37 -23.04 47.60
N GLN A 524 30.09 -22.41 48.53
CA GLN A 524 29.50 -21.75 49.69
C GLN A 524 28.56 -20.60 49.27
N ASP A 525 28.97 -19.77 48.30
CA ASP A 525 28.11 -18.70 47.76
C ASP A 525 26.85 -19.27 47.09
N ALA A 526 27.00 -20.31 46.27
CA ALA A 526 25.86 -21.01 45.65
C ALA A 526 24.85 -21.53 46.67
N LEU A 527 25.32 -22.13 47.78
CA LEU A 527 24.46 -22.61 48.88
C LEU A 527 23.84 -21.48 49.69
N THR A 528 24.48 -20.32 49.73
CA THR A 528 23.94 -19.12 50.39
C THR A 528 22.81 -18.51 49.56
N VAL A 529 22.96 -18.48 48.23
CA VAL A 529 21.95 -17.98 47.29
C VAL A 529 20.79 -18.97 47.11
N CYS A 530 21.09 -20.27 47.07
CA CYS A 530 20.14 -21.36 46.86
C CYS A 530 20.31 -22.45 47.96
N PRO A 531 19.71 -22.27 49.15
CA PRO A 531 19.86 -23.20 50.28
C PRO A 531 19.32 -24.61 50.00
N GLU A 532 18.35 -24.69 49.09
CA GLU A 532 17.69 -25.92 48.64
C GLU A 532 18.63 -26.93 47.96
N PHE A 533 19.82 -26.51 47.50
CA PHE A 533 20.81 -27.44 46.98
C PHE A 533 21.53 -28.25 48.05
N ARG A 534 21.53 -27.80 49.33
CA ARG A 534 22.37 -28.39 50.37
C ARG A 534 22.08 -29.87 50.61
N GLU A 535 20.82 -30.22 50.80
CA GLU A 535 20.41 -31.60 51.10
C GLU A 535 20.59 -32.54 49.89
N PRO A 536 20.12 -32.20 48.66
CA PRO A 536 20.38 -33.01 47.46
C PRO A 536 21.87 -33.17 47.11
N MET A 537 22.68 -32.12 47.28
CA MET A 537 24.12 -32.21 47.01
C MET A 537 24.85 -33.08 48.01
N LEU A 538 24.40 -33.09 49.27
CA LEU A 538 24.99 -33.88 50.35
C LEU A 538 24.63 -35.36 50.22
N GLU A 539 23.41 -35.68 49.81
CA GLU A 539 22.99 -37.04 49.45
C GLU A 539 23.78 -37.54 48.23
N HIS A 540 23.87 -36.73 47.17
CA HIS A 540 24.63 -37.09 45.97
C HIS A 540 26.15 -37.24 46.23
N ALA A 541 26.74 -36.40 47.08
CA ALA A 541 28.15 -36.52 47.46
C ALA A 541 28.42 -37.79 48.27
N ARG A 542 27.48 -38.21 49.13
CA ARG A 542 27.56 -39.48 49.87
C ARG A 542 27.48 -40.67 48.93
N GLU A 543 26.55 -40.67 47.97
CA GLU A 543 26.43 -41.70 46.93
C GLU A 543 27.73 -41.83 46.10
N ILE A 544 28.35 -40.71 45.71
CA ILE A 544 29.61 -40.70 44.95
C ILE A 544 30.75 -41.33 45.75
N MET A 545 30.85 -41.02 47.05
CA MET A 545 31.87 -41.58 47.95
C MET A 545 31.61 -43.06 48.25
N GLU A 546 30.34 -43.46 48.40
CA GLU A 546 29.94 -44.84 48.69
C GLU A 546 30.17 -45.77 47.49
N HIS A 547 29.94 -45.29 46.26
CA HIS A 547 30.12 -46.09 45.06
C HIS A 547 31.52 -45.98 44.40
N GLN A 548 32.46 -45.23 44.97
CA GLN A 548 33.81 -44.96 44.41
C GLN A 548 33.81 -44.40 42.97
N ILE A 549 32.74 -43.72 42.56
CA ILE A 549 32.55 -43.22 41.18
C ILE A 549 33.31 -41.89 40.96
N GLY A 550 33.80 -41.24 42.03
CA GLY A 550 34.62 -40.03 41.96
C GLY A 550 35.16 -39.57 43.33
N HIS A 551 36.01 -38.53 43.35
CA HIS A 551 36.60 -37.97 44.57
C HIS A 551 36.03 -36.57 44.86
N VAL A 552 35.33 -36.40 45.99
CA VAL A 552 34.94 -35.08 46.53
C VAL A 552 36.03 -34.63 47.50
N THR A 553 36.63 -33.45 47.27
CA THR A 553 37.69 -32.92 48.15
C THR A 553 37.14 -32.52 49.52
N GLN A 554 37.94 -32.69 50.58
CA GLN A 554 37.55 -32.41 51.96
C GLN A 554 36.97 -31.00 52.15
N ASP A 555 37.61 -29.98 51.56
CA ASP A 555 37.15 -28.59 51.62
C ASP A 555 35.71 -28.38 51.07
N ARG A 556 35.26 -29.22 50.13
CA ARG A 556 33.90 -29.16 49.58
C ARG A 556 32.90 -29.90 50.47
N MET A 557 33.34 -31.00 51.08
CA MET A 557 32.54 -31.72 52.08
C MET A 557 32.32 -30.87 53.32
N ASP A 558 33.34 -30.13 53.77
CA ASP A 558 33.25 -29.21 54.91
C ASP A 558 32.23 -28.10 54.62
N VAL A 559 32.23 -27.52 53.42
CA VAL A 559 31.23 -26.54 52.95
C VAL A 559 29.80 -27.12 52.94
N LEU A 560 29.62 -28.36 52.46
CA LEU A 560 28.30 -29.03 52.43
C LEU A 560 27.77 -29.34 53.84
N LEU A 561 28.65 -29.76 54.74
CA LEU A 561 28.36 -30.03 56.16
C LEU A 561 28.19 -28.74 57.00
N GLY A 562 28.47 -27.57 56.41
CA GLY A 562 28.35 -26.28 57.08
C GLY A 562 29.50 -25.98 58.06
N ILE A 563 30.63 -26.66 57.91
CA ILE A 563 31.85 -26.47 58.71
C ILE A 563 32.64 -25.32 58.09
N SER A 564 32.72 -24.18 58.76
CA SER A 564 33.43 -22.99 58.26
C SER A 564 34.95 -23.18 58.31
N SER A 565 35.64 -22.97 57.18
CA SER A 565 37.11 -22.86 57.11
C SER A 565 37.60 -21.51 57.68
N HIS A 566 37.52 -21.35 58.99
CA HIS A 566 38.24 -20.32 59.73
C HIS A 566 38.74 -20.87 61.07
N SER A 567 39.70 -21.81 61.04
CA SER A 567 40.54 -22.10 62.21
C SER A 567 41.76 -22.97 61.87
N SER A 568 42.74 -22.44 61.13
CA SER A 568 44.12 -22.98 61.19
C SER A 568 45.10 -22.13 60.36
N ALA A 569 45.36 -20.92 60.81
CA ALA A 569 46.61 -20.21 60.53
C ALA A 569 46.67 -19.01 61.48
N ASP A 570 47.22 -19.24 62.68
CA ASP A 570 47.98 -18.24 63.45
C ASP A 570 48.42 -18.89 64.76
N THR A 571 49.44 -19.74 64.65
CA THR A 571 50.34 -20.06 65.76
C THR A 571 51.73 -19.57 65.37
N ALA A 572 51.97 -18.29 65.59
CA ALA A 572 53.30 -17.76 65.87
C ALA A 572 53.15 -16.44 66.64
N ASP A 573 53.86 -16.38 67.77
CA ASP A 573 54.23 -15.19 68.52
C ASP A 573 53.20 -14.51 69.44
N LEU A 574 53.06 -15.11 70.63
CA LEU A 574 52.82 -14.38 71.87
C LEU A 574 54.16 -13.92 72.44
N GLN A 575 54.44 -12.61 72.39
CA GLN A 575 55.34 -11.96 73.34
C GLN A 575 54.55 -11.38 74.52
N VAL A 576 55.04 -11.79 75.69
CA VAL A 576 54.66 -11.49 77.07
C VAL A 576 54.63 -9.99 77.36
N VAL A 577 53.66 -9.50 78.13
CA VAL A 577 53.81 -8.80 79.44
C VAL A 577 52.41 -8.33 79.92
N ALA A 578 51.99 -8.83 81.09
CA ALA A 578 50.89 -8.30 81.92
C ALA A 578 51.51 -7.42 83.05
N PRO A 579 50.78 -6.87 84.07
CA PRO A 579 49.34 -6.90 84.35
C PRO A 579 48.76 -5.59 85.01
N LYS A 580 47.48 -5.68 85.45
CA LYS A 580 46.81 -5.01 86.61
C LYS A 580 45.96 -3.75 86.33
N TYR A 581 44.62 -3.80 86.42
CA TYR A 581 43.66 -3.95 87.56
C TYR A 581 43.06 -2.58 87.94
N GLY A 582 41.72 -2.48 88.03
CA GLY A 582 41.04 -1.45 88.83
C GLY A 582 39.77 -0.80 88.26
N GLU A 583 38.60 -1.35 88.66
CA GLU A 583 37.35 -0.66 89.09
C GLU A 583 36.48 0.22 88.14
N GLU A 584 35.35 -0.37 87.72
CA GLU A 584 33.92 0.03 87.84
C GLU A 584 33.50 1.54 87.91
N VAL A 585 32.76 2.12 86.92
CA VAL A 585 31.25 2.19 86.69
C VAL A 585 30.65 3.53 87.24
N PRO A 586 29.50 4.14 86.77
CA PRO A 586 28.36 3.63 85.97
C PRO A 586 27.72 4.50 84.83
N MET A 587 27.12 3.78 83.86
CA MET A 587 25.69 3.71 83.46
C MET A 587 24.91 4.88 82.78
N GLN A 588 24.03 4.44 81.85
CA GLN A 588 22.80 5.03 81.26
C GLN A 588 22.96 5.76 79.90
N SER A 589 22.14 5.58 78.85
CA SER A 589 20.88 4.83 78.67
C SER A 589 20.43 4.80 77.18
N HIS A 590 19.74 3.72 76.81
CA HIS A 590 18.62 3.56 75.86
C HIS A 590 18.67 4.04 74.37
N LEU A 591 18.67 3.03 73.48
CA LEU A 591 17.98 2.89 72.16
C LEU A 591 16.48 3.33 72.21
N PRO A 592 15.69 3.47 71.09
CA PRO A 592 15.80 2.77 69.79
C PRO A 592 15.37 3.49 68.48
N VAL A 593 15.79 2.89 67.37
CA VAL A 593 15.14 2.62 66.05
C VAL A 593 13.81 3.33 65.68
N LEU A 594 13.76 3.90 64.46
CA LEU A 594 12.52 4.10 63.68
C LEU A 594 12.69 3.68 62.21
N ILE A 595 11.69 2.93 61.75
CA ILE A 595 11.51 2.25 60.46
C ILE A 595 10.90 3.21 59.42
N LYS A 596 11.36 3.11 58.16
CA LYS A 596 10.78 3.80 56.99
C LYS A 596 9.47 3.14 56.54
N LYS A 597 8.47 3.96 56.18
CA LYS A 597 7.29 3.55 55.39
C LYS A 597 7.14 4.39 54.12
N GLU A 598 6.45 3.77 53.18
CA GLU A 598 6.38 4.00 51.73
C GLU A 598 5.74 5.32 51.27
N LYS A 599 6.08 5.68 50.02
CA LYS A 599 5.53 6.79 49.22
C LYS A 599 4.37 6.27 48.37
N ASP A 600 3.23 6.95 48.40
CA ASP A 600 2.15 6.78 47.43
C ASP A 600 1.69 8.13 46.85
N ALA A 601 1.40 8.08 45.54
CA ALA A 601 0.50 8.89 44.72
C ALA A 601 0.64 10.43 44.62
N GLU A 602 0.99 10.88 43.41
CA GLU A 602 0.82 12.24 42.89
C GLU A 602 -0.55 12.44 42.19
N ARG A 603 -1.17 13.62 42.42
CA ARG A 603 -1.73 14.61 41.44
C ARG A 603 -2.99 15.31 42.00
N PRO A 604 -3.40 16.50 41.50
CA PRO A 604 -2.66 17.58 40.81
C PRO A 604 -2.97 18.99 41.38
N GLU A 605 -2.12 19.99 41.10
CA GLU A 605 -2.39 21.41 41.36
C GLU A 605 -3.07 22.13 40.17
N PRO A 606 -3.81 23.24 40.40
CA PRO A 606 -4.73 23.84 39.45
C PRO A 606 -4.07 24.88 38.52
N ALA A 607 -4.72 25.15 37.38
CA ALA A 607 -4.31 26.15 36.39
C ALA A 607 -4.74 27.60 36.78
N PRO A 608 -4.00 28.66 36.39
CA PRO A 608 -4.44 30.06 36.48
C PRO A 608 -5.17 30.56 35.22
N PRO A 609 -5.86 31.72 35.28
CA PRO A 609 -7.14 31.95 34.62
C PRO A 609 -7.07 32.74 33.30
N GLY A 610 -8.00 32.45 32.39
CA GLY A 610 -8.30 33.34 31.26
C GLY A 610 -8.85 32.62 30.03
N MET A 611 -10.10 32.92 29.71
CA MET A 611 -10.87 32.62 28.48
C MET A 611 -11.81 31.41 28.57
N ASP A 612 -13.10 31.77 28.53
CA ASP A 612 -14.28 30.92 28.44
C ASP A 612 -14.28 29.97 27.23
#